data_AF-A0A4Z1FC61-F1
#
_entry.id   AF-A0A4Z1FC61-F1
#
_cell.length_a   1.000
_cell.length_b   1.000
_cell.length_c   1.000
_cell.angle_alpha   90.00
_cell.angle_beta   90.00
_cell.angle_gamma   90.00
#
_symmetry.space_group_name_H-M   'P 1'
#
loop_
_entity.id
_entity.type
_entity.pdbx_description
1 polymer ?
#
loop_
_entity_poly.entity_id
_entity_poly.type
_entity_poly.pdbx_seq_one_letter_code
_entity_poly.pdbx_strand_id
1 'polypeptide(L)'
;MPSNYSTVPPQEVTGTTQLPLSRIKKIIGTDQDINMCSNNAAFVITLATEMFIQYMAESGHNVVKSERKPRRNIQYRDLCKSLLSSIAPSRFSLHHRVQ
;
A
#
# COMPACT_ATOMS: atom_id res chain seq x y z
N MET A 1 -26.73 -8.96 -13.88
CA MET A 1 -25.29 -8.77 -14.11
C MET A 1 -24.80 -7.63 -13.24
N PRO A 2 -23.85 -7.79 -12.29
CA PRO A 2 -23.23 -6.64 -11.68
C PRO A 2 -21.93 -6.32 -12.42
N SER A 3 -21.91 -5.21 -13.14
CA SER A 3 -20.70 -4.64 -13.73
C SER A 3 -19.82 -4.14 -12.59
N ASN A 4 -18.77 -4.90 -12.29
CA ASN A 4 -17.74 -4.52 -11.33
C ASN A 4 -16.80 -3.52 -12.01
N TYR A 5 -17.05 -2.22 -11.83
CA TYR A 5 -16.17 -1.16 -12.29
C TYR A 5 -14.93 -1.11 -11.39
N SER A 6 -14.00 -2.06 -11.57
CA SER A 6 -12.62 -1.86 -11.13
C SER A 6 -11.95 -0.94 -12.17
N THR A 7 -12.37 0.32 -12.21
CA THR A 7 -11.76 1.37 -13.04
C THR A 7 -10.58 1.97 -12.27
N VAL A 8 -9.51 1.19 -12.09
CA VAL A 8 -8.20 1.83 -12.01
C VAL A 8 -7.75 1.91 -13.47
N PRO A 9 -7.88 3.06 -14.14
CA PRO A 9 -7.34 3.21 -15.49
C PRO A 9 -5.86 2.79 -15.47
N PRO A 10 -5.34 2.15 -16.53
CA PRO A 10 -3.92 1.88 -16.65
C PRO A 10 -3.15 3.16 -16.32
N GLN A 11 -2.31 3.10 -15.28
CA GLN A 11 -1.61 4.28 -14.79
C GLN A 11 -0.57 4.65 -15.85
N GLU A 12 -0.92 5.62 -16.70
CA GLU A 12 0.04 6.17 -17.64
C GLU A 12 1.21 6.78 -16.85
N VAL A 13 2.42 6.59 -17.36
CA VAL A 13 3.64 7.13 -16.75
C VAL A 13 3.71 8.64 -16.95
N THR A 14 2.89 9.39 -16.22
CA THR A 14 2.74 10.85 -16.38
C THR A 14 3.96 11.63 -15.88
N GLY A 15 4.94 10.96 -15.25
CA GLY A 15 6.11 11.62 -14.65
C GLY A 15 5.76 12.56 -13.47
N THR A 16 4.54 12.47 -12.97
CA THR A 16 3.99 13.30 -11.89
C THR A 16 3.41 12.40 -10.80
N THR A 17 3.37 12.92 -9.57
CA THR A 17 2.85 12.23 -8.38
C THR A 17 1.57 12.91 -7.90
N GLN A 18 0.65 12.13 -7.35
CA GLN A 18 -0.57 12.63 -6.72
C GLN A 18 -0.27 13.27 -5.37
N LEU A 19 0.77 12.77 -4.68
CA LEU A 19 1.23 13.35 -3.43
C LEU A 19 2.19 14.52 -3.69
N PRO A 20 2.09 15.62 -2.91
CA PRO A 20 2.97 16.78 -3.07
C PRO A 20 4.40 16.46 -2.59
N LEU A 21 5.36 16.52 -3.51
CA LEU A 21 6.79 16.27 -3.24
C LEU A 21 7.36 17.12 -2.09
N SER A 22 6.89 18.35 -1.93
CA SER A 22 7.33 19.24 -0.85
C SER A 22 6.97 18.72 0.54
N ARG A 23 5.85 18.00 0.69
CA ARG A 23 5.45 17.39 1.95
C ARG A 23 6.24 16.11 2.23
N ILE A 24 6.48 15.29 1.21
CA ILE A 24 7.29 14.08 1.32
C ILE A 24 8.72 14.43 1.74
N LYS A 25 9.34 15.44 1.11
CA LYS A 25 10.68 15.92 1.50
C LYS A 25 10.75 16.43 2.93
N LYS A 26 9.71 17.12 3.41
CA LYS A 26 9.62 17.55 4.82
C LYS A 26 9.57 16.37 5.77
N ILE A 27 8.84 15.30 5.42
CA ILE A 27 8.78 14.06 6.21
C ILE A 27 10.16 13.38 6.21
N ILE A 28 10.79 13.23 5.05
CA ILE A 28 12.14 12.65 4.94
C ILE A 28 13.14 13.43 5.81
N GLY A 29 13.10 14.76 5.79
CA GLY A 29 13.99 15.61 6.59
C GLY A 29 13.71 15.61 8.10
N THR A 30 12.70 14.89 8.58
CA THR A 30 12.54 14.65 10.03
C THR A 30 13.52 13.61 10.56
N ASP A 31 14.08 12.79 9.68
CA ASP A 31 15.12 11.82 9.99
C ASP A 31 16.48 12.51 10.07
N GLN A 32 17.12 12.45 11.25
CA GLN A 32 18.40 13.12 11.52
C GLN A 32 19.58 12.44 10.83
N ASP A 33 19.45 11.17 10.45
CA ASP A 33 20.51 10.41 9.77
C ASP A 33 20.55 10.70 8.26
N ILE A 34 19.53 11.37 7.73
CA ILE A 34 19.41 11.72 6.31
C ILE A 34 19.98 13.12 6.08
N ASN A 35 21.26 13.20 5.68
CA ASN A 35 21.93 14.47 5.36
C ASN A 35 21.33 15.18 4.13
N MET A 36 21.13 14.47 3.02
CA MET A 36 20.58 15.03 1.78
C MET A 36 19.82 13.96 0.99
N CYS A 37 18.56 14.24 0.67
CA CYS A 37 17.74 13.40 -0.20
C CYS A 37 17.63 14.04 -1.59
N SER A 38 18.03 13.32 -2.64
CA SER A 38 17.94 13.82 -4.02
C SER A 38 16.49 13.93 -4.49
N ASN A 39 16.23 14.80 -5.47
CA ASN A 39 14.88 14.94 -6.05
C ASN A 39 14.35 13.62 -6.62
N ASN A 40 15.22 12.83 -7.25
CA ASN A 40 14.86 11.54 -7.83
C ASN A 40 14.53 10.52 -6.73
N ALA A 41 15.28 10.49 -5.62
CA ALA A 41 14.98 9.63 -4.48
C ALA A 41 13.63 10.02 -3.85
N ALA A 42 13.41 11.31 -3.62
CA ALA A 42 12.13 11.81 -3.09
C ALA A 42 10.95 11.45 -4.02
N PHE A 43 11.13 11.49 -5.34
CA PHE A 43 10.12 11.07 -6.31
C PHE A 43 9.78 9.58 -6.22
N VAL A 44 10.80 8.71 -6.18
CA VAL A 44 10.59 7.26 -6.04
C VAL A 44 9.94 6.92 -4.70
N ILE A 45 10.35 7.58 -3.61
CA ILE A 45 9.70 7.43 -2.28
C ILE A 45 8.22 7.82 -2.36
N THR A 46 7.90 8.89 -3.10
CA THR A 46 6.53 9.35 -3.30
C THR A 46 5.70 8.29 -4.03
N LEU A 47 6.20 7.75 -5.14
CA LEU A 47 5.54 6.68 -5.87
C LEU A 47 5.34 5.42 -5.01
N ALA A 48 6.37 5.01 -4.26
CA ALA A 48 6.27 3.89 -3.35
C ALA A 48 5.21 4.11 -2.27
N THR A 49 5.09 5.35 -1.77
CA THR A 49 4.06 5.73 -0.78
C THR A 49 2.65 5.64 -1.37
N GLU A 50 2.46 6.05 -2.64
CA GLU A 50 1.17 5.93 -3.32
C GLU A 50 0.75 4.47 -3.51
N MET A 51 1.68 3.63 -3.99
CA MET A 51 1.46 2.18 -4.11
C MET A 51 1.17 1.55 -2.75
N PHE A 52 1.86 1.97 -1.70
CA PHE A 52 1.64 1.49 -0.34
C PHE A 52 0.22 1.81 0.16
N ILE A 53 -0.27 3.03 -0.06
CA ILE A 53 -1.64 3.43 0.34
C ILE A 53 -2.69 2.57 -0.38
N GLN A 54 -2.53 2.37 -1.70
CA GLN A 54 -3.43 1.52 -2.48
C GLN A 54 -3.43 0.08 -1.97
N TYR A 55 -2.25 -0.50 -1.78
CA TYR A 55 -2.08 -1.85 -1.24
C TYR A 55 -2.71 -1.99 0.14
N MET A 56 -2.49 -1.03 1.03
CA MET A 56 -3.03 -1.05 2.39
C MET A 56 -4.57 -0.98 2.39
N ALA A 57 -5.15 -0.14 1.53
CA ALA A 57 -6.59 -0.03 1.38
C ALA A 57 -7.22 -1.31 0.83
N GLU A 58 -6.61 -1.90 -0.21
CA GLU A 58 -7.07 -3.16 -0.80
C GLU A 58 -6.95 -4.32 0.20
N SER A 59 -5.84 -4.41 0.91
CA SER A 59 -5.62 -5.49 1.88
C SER A 59 -6.60 -5.39 3.07
N GLY A 60 -6.86 -4.18 3.57
CA GLY A 60 -7.92 -3.94 4.56
C GLY A 60 -9.31 -4.29 4.05
N HIS A 61 -9.61 -3.96 2.79
CA HIS A 61 -10.87 -4.34 2.15
C HIS A 61 -11.04 -5.86 2.03
N ASN A 62 -9.97 -6.58 1.70
CA ASN A 62 -9.95 -8.05 1.63
C ASN A 62 -10.21 -8.68 2.99
N VAL A 63 -9.64 -8.14 4.07
CA VAL A 63 -9.92 -8.58 5.45
C VAL A 63 -11.42 -8.43 5.75
N VAL A 64 -12.02 -7.27 5.45
CA VAL A 64 -13.45 -7.04 5.69
C VAL A 64 -14.34 -7.99 4.89
N LYS A 65 -13.99 -8.28 3.64
CA LYS A 65 -14.70 -9.25 2.79
C LYS A 65 -14.58 -10.69 3.28
N SER A 66 -13.46 -11.04 3.94
CA SER A 66 -13.22 -12.39 4.46
C SER A 66 -14.00 -12.72 5.74
N GLU A 67 -14.61 -11.72 6.38
CA GLU A 67 -15.39 -11.93 7.60
C GLU A 67 -16.72 -12.64 7.33
N ARG A 68 -17.18 -13.41 8.32
CA ARG A 68 -18.44 -14.18 8.24
C ARG A 68 -19.67 -13.30 7.97
N LYS A 69 -19.63 -12.03 8.37
CA LYS A 69 -20.60 -10.99 8.00
C LYS A 69 -19.82 -9.84 7.32
N PRO A 70 -19.73 -9.83 5.98
CA PRO A 70 -18.97 -8.81 5.26
C PRO A 70 -19.54 -7.43 5.54
N ARG A 71 -18.68 -6.51 5.98
CA ARG A 71 -19.03 -5.11 6.20
C ARG A 71 -18.71 -4.30 4.93
N ARG A 72 -19.29 -3.11 4.81
CA ARG A 72 -18.97 -2.18 3.70
C ARG A 72 -17.96 -1.09 4.09
N ASN A 73 -17.67 -0.95 5.39
CA ASN A 73 -16.76 0.05 5.93
C ASN A 73 -15.51 -0.63 6.48
N ILE A 74 -14.34 -0.11 6.09
CA ILE A 74 -13.03 -0.51 6.64
C ILE A 74 -12.86 0.18 8.00
N GLN A 75 -12.49 -0.58 9.02
CA GLN A 75 -12.21 -0.07 10.37
C GLN A 75 -10.72 -0.23 10.69
N TYR A 76 -10.23 0.51 11.69
CA TYR A 76 -8.83 0.46 12.13
C TYR A 76 -8.34 -0.97 12.40
N ARG A 77 -9.17 -1.79 13.07
CA ARG A 77 -8.86 -3.21 13.35
C ARG A 77 -8.60 -4.05 12.09
N ASP A 78 -9.22 -3.70 10.96
CA ASP A 78 -9.09 -4.43 9.71
C ASP A 78 -7.73 -4.15 9.06
N LEU A 79 -7.29 -2.89 9.13
CA LEU A 79 -5.95 -2.47 8.71
C LEU A 79 -4.88 -3.11 9.60
N CYS A 80 -5.06 -3.08 10.92
CA CYS A 80 -4.14 -3.75 11.86
C CYS A 80 -4.03 -5.25 11.56
N LYS A 81 -5.15 -5.94 11.37
CA LYS A 81 -5.16 -7.37 11.07
C LYS A 81 -4.48 -7.68 9.73
N SER A 82 -4.72 -6.85 8.73
CA SER A 82 -4.05 -6.94 7.43
C SER A 82 -2.53 -6.82 7.56
N LEU A 83 -2.04 -5.79 8.26
CA LEU A 83 -0.61 -5.53 8.45
C LEU A 83 0.06 -6.59 9.33
N LEU A 84 -0.59 -7.02 10.41
CA LEU A 84 -0.06 -8.08 11.27
C LEU A 84 0.05 -9.42 10.52
N SER A 85 -0.92 -9.73 9.66
CA SER A 85 -0.87 -10.93 8.84
C SER A 85 0.22 -10.90 7.76
N SER A 86 0.62 -9.72 7.29
CA SER A 86 1.70 -9.59 6.30
C SER A 86 3.09 -9.56 6.94
N ILE A 87 3.21 -9.09 8.18
CA ILE A 87 4.47 -9.03 8.95
C ILE A 87 4.77 -10.35 9.66
N ALA A 88 3.77 -11.19 9.93
CA ALA A 88 3.97 -12.52 10.49
C ALA A 88 4.84 -13.39 9.53
N PRO A 89 5.93 -14.02 9.98
CA PRO A 89 6.88 -14.76 9.14
C PRO A 89 6.35 -16.11 8.60
N SER A 90 5.05 -16.22 8.30
CA SER A 90 4.37 -17.50 8.03
C SER A 90 3.93 -17.72 6.58
N ARG A 91 4.26 -16.82 5.63
CA ARG A 91 3.90 -17.00 4.21
C ARG A 91 5.08 -17.18 3.25
N PHE A 92 6.25 -17.54 3.77
CA PHE A 92 7.39 -18.00 2.94
C PHE A 92 7.61 -19.52 2.95
N SER A 93 6.71 -20.29 3.57
CA SER A 93 6.84 -21.76 3.62
C SER A 93 5.90 -22.46 2.64
N LEU A 94 6.54 -23.05 1.61
CA LEU A 94 6.14 -24.25 0.87
C LEU A 94 4.97 -24.15 -0.12
N HIS A 95 5.27 -23.62 -1.33
CA HIS A 95 4.65 -24.11 -2.57
C HIS A 95 5.65 -24.93 -3.43
N HIS A 96 6.63 -25.57 -2.77
CA HIS A 96 7.49 -26.60 -3.36
C HIS A 96 7.53 -27.83 -2.45
N ARG A 97 6.50 -28.68 -2.55
CA ARG A 97 6.72 -30.12 -2.49
C ARG A 97 5.80 -30.80 -3.49
N VAL A 98 6.39 -30.97 -4.67
CA VAL A 98 6.05 -32.00 -5.64
C VAL A 98 6.31 -33.37 -4.98
N GLN A 99 5.43 -34.32 -5.32
CA GLN A 99 5.32 -35.73 -4.91
C GLN A 99 4.56 -36.00 -3.62
#